data_AF-A0A1G5AUP4-F1
#
_entry.id   AF-A0A1G5AUP4-F1
#
_cell.length_a   1.000
_cell.length_b   1.000
_cell.length_c   1.000
_cell.angle_alpha   90.00
_cell.angle_beta   90.00
_cell.angle_gamma   90.00
#
_symmetry.space_group_name_H-M   'P 1'
#
loop_
_entity.id
_entity.type
_entity.pdbx_description
1 polymer ?
#
loop_
_entity_poly.entity_id
_entity_poly.type
_entity_poly.pdbx_seq_one_letter_code
_entity_poly.pdbx_strand_id
1 'polypeptide(L)' 'MKFEEFGTENEKTMMLLPGTCCDWQTNFGNVFSALSGRYAGFVKIRQQAENWQIA' A
#
# COMPACT_ATOMS: atom_id res chain seq x y z
N MET A 1 -8.21 -12.02 -1.30
CA MET A 1 -7.67 -10.66 -1.04
C MET A 1 -6.17 -10.81 -0.80
N LYS A 2 -5.34 -10.15 -1.61
CA LYS A 2 -3.87 -10.22 -1.51
C LYS A 2 -3.34 -8.86 -1.02
N PHE A 3 -2.18 -8.87 -0.36
CA PHE A 3 -1.55 -7.66 0.14
C PHE A 3 -0.07 -7.66 -0.17
N GLU A 4 0.47 -6.49 -0.43
CA GLU A 4 1.91 -6.23 -0.51
C GLU A 4 2.31 -5.39 0.70
N GLU A 5 3.47 -5.71 1.27
CA GLU A 5 4.00 -5.06 2.46
C GLU A 5 5.36 -4.43 2.17
N PHE A 6 5.58 -3.23 2.68
CA PHE A 6 6.80 -2.44 2.52
C PHE A 6 7.21 -1.81 3.85
N GLY A 7 8.50 -1.70 4.10
CA GLY A 7 9.04 -1.09 5.33
C GLY A 7 9.44 -2.11 6.40
N THR A 8 9.50 -1.66 7.65
CA THR A 8 10.10 -2.43 8.76
C THR A 8 9.11 -3.43 9.36
N GLU A 9 9.53 -4.69 9.51
CA GLU A 9 8.75 -5.69 10.24
C GLU A 9 8.65 -5.34 11.74
N ASN A 10 7.52 -5.68 12.36
CA ASN A 10 7.17 -5.40 13.77
C ASN A 10 6.91 -3.92 14.14
N GLU A 11 6.85 -3.02 13.16
CA GLU A 11 6.38 -1.66 13.36
C GLU A 11 4.85 -1.51 13.21
N LYS A 12 4.34 -0.32 13.53
CA LYS A 12 2.92 0.01 13.30
C LYS A 12 2.57 -0.15 11.81
N THR A 13 1.39 -0.69 11.53
CA THR A 13 0.94 -0.91 10.15
C THR A 13 0.07 0.25 9.65
N MET A 14 0.43 0.81 8.50
CA MET A 14 -0.39 1.74 7.73
C MET A 14 -1.06 0.97 6.59
N MET A 15 -2.39 0.86 6.63
CA MET A 15 -3.13 0.12 5.61
C MET A 15 -3.67 1.05 4.52
N LEU A 16 -3.30 0.77 3.26
CA LEU A 16 -3.79 1.49 2.08
C LEU A 16 -4.91 0.66 1.43
N LEU A 17 -6.14 1.17 1.55
CA LEU A 17 -7.33 0.58 0.95
C LEU A 17 -7.79 1.47 -0.21
N PRO A 18 -7.76 0.99 -1.47
CA PRO A 18 -8.24 1.76 -2.59
C PRO A 18 -9.76 1.97 -2.50
N GLY A 19 -10.24 3.05 -3.13
CA GLY A 19 -11.67 3.26 -3.33
C GLY A 19 -12.30 2.17 -4.21
N THR A 20 -13.64 2.15 -4.27
CA THR A 20 -14.38 1.20 -5.10
C THR A 20 -13.93 1.28 -6.56
N CYS A 21 -13.69 0.13 -7.19
CA CYS A 21 -13.26 0.01 -8.60
C CYS A 21 -11.91 0.67 -8.95
N CYS A 22 -11.06 0.97 -7.95
CA CYS A 22 -9.69 1.44 -8.19
C CYS A 22 -8.67 0.40 -7.71
N ASP A 23 -7.55 0.32 -8.40
CA ASP A 23 -6.34 -0.31 -7.89
C ASP A 23 -5.55 0.66 -6.98
N TRP A 24 -4.55 0.14 -6.29
CA TRP A 24 -3.76 0.96 -5.36
C TRP A 24 -2.88 1.96 -6.11
N GLN A 25 -2.45 1.65 -7.33
CA GLN A 25 -1.58 2.49 -8.16
C GLN A 25 -2.31 3.77 -8.57
N THR A 26 -3.56 3.64 -8.99
CA THR A 26 -4.45 4.74 -9.36
C THR A 26 -4.81 5.57 -8.12
N ASN A 27 -5.13 4.90 -7.00
CA ASN A 27 -5.59 5.61 -5.81
C ASN A 27 -4.45 6.27 -5.00
N PHE A 28 -3.26 5.66 -4.96
CA PHE A 28 -2.16 6.06 -4.10
C PHE A 28 -0.82 6.31 -4.81
N GLY A 29 -0.67 5.98 -6.10
CA GLY A 29 0.63 6.04 -6.79
C GLY A 29 1.32 7.40 -6.67
N ASN A 30 0.56 8.50 -6.77
CA ASN A 30 1.10 9.86 -6.66
C ASN A 30 1.60 10.23 -5.25
N VAL A 31 1.12 9.55 -4.20
CA VAL A 31 1.48 9.82 -2.81
C VAL A 31 2.34 8.72 -2.20
N PHE A 32 2.41 7.55 -2.82
CA PHE A 32 3.07 6.38 -2.28
C PHE A 32 4.55 6.64 -1.98
N SER A 33 5.27 7.28 -2.90
CA SER A 33 6.69 7.64 -2.69
C SER A 33 6.88 8.62 -1.53
N ALA A 34 5.99 9.61 -1.38
CA ALA A 34 6.06 10.56 -0.28
C ALA A 34 5.74 9.89 1.07
N LEU A 35 4.76 8.99 1.10
CA LEU A 35 4.39 8.22 2.29
C LEU A 35 5.52 7.27 2.71
N SER A 36 6.08 6.50 1.76
CA SER A 36 7.17 5.57 2.06
C SER A 36 8.42 6.30 2.54
N GLY A 37 8.76 7.45 1.95
CA GLY A 37 9.88 8.27 2.40
C GLY A 37 9.66 8.89 3.78
N ARG A 38 8.49 9.48 4.02
CA ARG A 38 8.18 10.17 5.29
C ARG A 38 8.15 9.22 6.49
N TYR A 39 7.69 7.99 6.28
CA TYR A 39 7.50 7.02 7.35
C TYR A 39 8.50 5.85 7.30
N ALA A 40 9.58 5.98 6.52
CA ALA A 40 10.64 4.98 6.46
C ALA A 40 11.19 4.67 7.86
N GLY A 41 11.24 3.40 8.24
CA GLY A 41 11.73 2.96 9.54
C GLY A 41 10.72 3.05 10.70
N PHE A 42 9.57 3.69 10.51
CA PHE A 42 8.57 3.90 11.56
C PHE A 42 7.26 3.14 11.35
N VAL A 43 6.97 2.76 10.11
CA VAL A 43 5.74 2.01 9.78
C VAL A 43 6.02 0.93 8.75
N LYS A 44 5.20 -0.12 8.81
CA LYS A 44 4.99 -1.05 7.71
C LYS A 44 3.81 -0.59 6.88
N ILE A 45 4.02 -0.25 5.62
CA ILE A 45 2.93 0.03 4.69
C ILE A 45 2.41 -1.31 4.18
N ARG A 46 1.10 -1.53 4.29
CA ARG A 46 0.40 -2.69 3.75
C ARG A 46 -0.67 -2.22 2.77
N GLN A 47 -0.52 -2.55 1.51
CA GLN A 47 -1.49 -2.18 0.47
C GLN A 47 -2.23 -3.40 -0.06
N GLN A 48 -3.46 -3.20 -0.52
CA GLN A 48 -4.17 -4.24 -1.25
C GLN A 48 -3.47 -4.49 -2.59
N ALA A 49 -3.02 -5.72 -2.80
CA ALA A 49 -2.43 -6.15 -4.07
C ALA A 49 -3.54 -6.45 -5.09
N GLU A 50 -3.26 -6.14 -6.34
CA GLU A 50 -4.12 -6.53 -7.46
C GLU A 50 -4.19 -8.06 -7.57
N ASN A 51 -5.38 -8.58 -7.86
CA ASN A 51 -5.53 -9.97 -8.27
C ASN A 51 -5.74 -9.96 -9.78
N TRP A 52 -4.72 -10.35 -10.55
CA TRP A 52 -4.75 -10.47 -12.02
C TRP A 52 -5.69 -11.59 -12.53
N GLN A 53 -6.88 -11.75 -11.95
CA GLN A 53 -7.86 -12.78 -12.34
C GLN A 53 -9.14 -12.24 -12.97
N ILE A 54 -9.26 -10.93 -13.23
CA ILE A 54 -10.38 -10.40 -14.02
C ILE A 54 -9.87 -9.23 -14.87
N ALA A 55 -9.46 -9.55 -16.09
CA ALA A 55 -9.57 -8.69 -17.28
C ALA A 55 -10.05 -9.58 -18.42
#